data_AF-A0A496Q5S9-F1
#
_entry.id   AF-A0A496Q5S9-F1
#
_cell.length_a   1.000
_cell.length_b   1.000
_cell.length_c   1.000
_cell.angle_alpha   90.00
_cell.angle_beta   90.00
_cell.angle_gamma   90.00
#
_symmetry.space_group_name_H-M   'P 1'
#
loop_
_entity.id
_entity.type
_entity.pdbx_description
1 polymer ?
#
loop_
_entity_poly.entity_id
_entity_poly.type
_entity_poly.pdbx_seq_one_letter_code
_entity_poly.pdbx_strand_id
1 'polypeptide(L)'
;MPKKIWKILFSSPGRRVELIKLFRKEFGDQAKLLGASNDPTSPSFFFLDRVFRVPKRIDTDEHAHRLLEICRKERIDVLILLVDPELPDIAKHRDEFQKMGTTAMISR
;
A
#
# COMPACT_ATOMS: atom_id res chain seq x y z
N MET A 1 -6.02 27.53 0.51
CA MET A 1 -5.47 26.39 -0.24
C MET A 1 -6.22 25.13 0.16
N PRO A 2 -6.62 24.23 -0.76
CA PRO A 2 -7.26 22.98 -0.37
C PRO A 2 -6.28 22.11 0.45
N LYS A 3 -6.78 21.51 1.53
CA LYS A 3 -6.01 20.61 2.40
C LYS A 3 -5.66 19.35 1.60
N LYS A 4 -4.37 18.95 1.56
CA LYS A 4 -3.94 17.71 0.89
C LYS A 4 -4.64 16.51 1.56
N ILE A 5 -5.22 15.64 0.76
CA ILE A 5 -5.75 14.34 1.20
C ILE A 5 -4.67 13.29 0.92
N TRP A 6 -4.25 12.56 1.95
CA TRP A 6 -3.23 11.52 1.84
C TRP A 6 -3.78 10.29 1.11
N LYS A 7 -2.95 9.62 0.31
CA LYS A 7 -3.25 8.32 -0.28
C LYS A 7 -2.29 7.27 0.25
N ILE A 8 -2.80 6.35 1.07
CA ILE A 8 -2.02 5.32 1.75
C ILE A 8 -2.37 3.97 1.14
N LEU A 9 -1.38 3.24 0.64
CA LEU A 9 -1.54 1.88 0.12
C LEU A 9 -1.01 0.87 1.14
N PHE A 10 -1.87 -0.04 1.58
CA PHE A 10 -1.49 -1.18 2.41
C PHE A 10 -1.27 -2.40 1.50
N SER A 11 -0.04 -2.91 1.45
CA SER A 11 0.28 -4.17 0.77
C SER A 11 0.05 -5.36 1.69
N SER A 12 -0.57 -6.41 1.17
CA SER A 12 -0.96 -7.63 1.87
C SER A 12 -1.69 -7.39 3.20
N PRO A 13 -2.78 -6.59 3.24
CA PRO A 13 -3.45 -6.26 4.50
C PRO A 13 -4.20 -7.45 5.11
N GLY A 14 -4.63 -8.44 4.32
CA GLY A 14 -5.20 -9.70 4.79
C GLY A 14 -6.27 -9.48 5.88
N ARG A 15 -6.01 -10.00 7.08
CA ARG A 15 -6.91 -9.95 8.24
C ARG A 15 -6.69 -8.75 9.17
N ARG A 16 -5.85 -7.78 8.82
CA ARG A 16 -5.48 -6.62 9.66
C ARG A 16 -6.58 -5.55 9.68
N VAL A 17 -7.83 -5.97 9.87
CA VAL A 17 -9.03 -5.12 9.85
C VAL A 17 -8.94 -4.01 10.89
N GLU A 18 -8.52 -4.33 12.11
CA GLU A 18 -8.46 -3.36 13.19
C GLU A 18 -7.43 -2.25 12.89
N LEU A 19 -6.31 -2.59 12.27
CA LEU A 19 -5.34 -1.61 11.80
C LEU A 19 -5.97 -0.63 10.82
N ILE A 20 -6.69 -1.13 9.81
CA ILE A 20 -7.35 -0.26 8.82
C ILE A 20 -8.41 0.62 9.48
N LYS A 21 -9.20 0.08 10.44
CA LYS A 21 -10.18 0.86 11.20
C LYS A 21 -9.53 1.95 12.05
N LEU A 22 -8.38 1.66 12.67
CA LEU A 22 -7.60 2.66 13.41
C LEU A 22 -7.13 3.78 12.48
N PHE A 23 -6.55 3.46 11.32
CA PHE A 23 -6.20 4.48 10.32
C PHE A 23 -7.41 5.31 9.90
N ARG A 24 -8.57 4.67 9.66
CA ARG A 24 -9.80 5.39 9.31
C ARG A 24 -10.25 6.33 10.43
N LYS A 25 -10.19 5.87 11.68
CA LYS A 25 -10.59 6.64 12.86
C LYS A 25 -9.71 7.86 13.05
N GLU A 26 -8.40 7.70 12.95
CA GLU A 26 -7.44 8.78 13.22
C GLU A 26 -7.34 9.79 12.06
N PHE A 27 -7.43 9.33 10.81
CA PHE A 27 -7.31 10.22 9.65
C PHE A 27 -8.66 10.77 9.15
N GLY A 28 -9.77 10.04 9.36
CA GLY A 28 -11.08 10.40 8.81
C GLY A 28 -10.99 10.64 7.29
N ASP A 29 -11.54 11.77 6.83
CA ASP A 29 -11.52 12.18 5.43
C ASP A 29 -10.19 12.79 4.96
N GLN A 30 -9.19 12.87 5.84
CA GLN A 30 -7.86 13.38 5.50
C GLN A 30 -6.99 12.33 4.79
N ALA A 31 -7.47 11.08 4.68
CA ALA A 31 -6.81 10.03 3.94
C ALA A 31 -7.78 9.16 3.13
N LYS A 32 -7.33 8.74 1.95
CA LYS A 32 -7.85 7.60 1.22
C LYS A 32 -6.98 6.38 1.55
N LEU A 33 -7.63 5.31 1.98
CA LEU A 33 -7.00 4.06 2.39
C LEU A 33 -7.20 3.03 1.28
N LEU A 34 -6.12 2.61 0.65
CA LEU A 34 -6.13 1.67 -0.48
C LEU A 34 -5.44 0.36 -0.08
N GLY A 35 -5.80 -0.76 -0.69
CA GLY A 35 -5.16 -2.05 -0.43
C GLY A 35 -4.71 -2.78 -1.67
N ALA A 36 -3.67 -3.60 -1.53
CA ALA A 36 -3.20 -4.52 -2.55
C ALA A 36 -3.05 -5.92 -1.95
N SER A 37 -3.66 -6.94 -2.57
CA SER A 37 -3.54 -8.35 -2.15
C SER A 37 -3.76 -9.27 -3.33
N ASN A 38 -3.17 -10.46 -3.31
CA ASN A 38 -3.49 -11.53 -4.25
C ASN A 38 -4.86 -12.19 -3.94
N ASP A 39 -5.30 -12.09 -2.69
CA ASP A 39 -6.52 -12.70 -2.19
C ASP A 39 -7.69 -11.69 -2.26
N PRO A 40 -8.67 -11.89 -3.16
CA PRO A 40 -9.82 -11.00 -3.29
C PRO A 40 -10.79 -11.09 -2.09
N THR A 41 -10.64 -12.09 -1.22
CA THR A 41 -11.51 -12.33 -0.07
C THR A 41 -10.95 -11.76 1.24
N SER A 42 -9.84 -11.02 1.17
CA SER A 42 -9.18 -10.42 2.33
C SER A 42 -10.14 -9.56 3.16
N PRO A 43 -10.37 -9.87 4.46
CA PRO A 43 -11.36 -9.15 5.28
C PRO A 43 -11.11 -7.64 5.43
N SER A 44 -9.86 -7.20 5.36
CA SER A 44 -9.50 -5.77 5.37
C SER A 44 -10.08 -4.98 4.19
N PHE A 45 -10.39 -5.64 3.06
CA PHE A 45 -10.90 -4.99 1.85
C PHE A 45 -12.26 -4.32 2.05
N PHE A 46 -13.08 -4.81 2.98
CA PHE A 46 -14.37 -4.20 3.33
C PHE A 46 -14.24 -2.80 3.97
N PHE A 47 -13.03 -2.39 4.38
CA PHE A 47 -12.78 -1.14 5.10
C PHE A 47 -11.89 -0.15 4.31
N LEU A 48 -11.51 -0.52 3.09
CA LEU A 48 -10.64 0.26 2.21
C LEU A 48 -11.47 0.97 1.13
N ASP A 49 -11.04 2.17 0.73
CA ASP A 49 -11.68 2.95 -0.32
C ASP A 49 -11.54 2.29 -1.71
N ARG A 50 -10.42 1.60 -1.94
CA ARG A 50 -10.13 0.92 -3.21
C ARG A 50 -9.13 -0.20 -3.01
N VAL A 51 -9.27 -1.27 -3.79
CA VAL A 51 -8.41 -2.45 -3.70
C VAL A 51 -7.87 -2.88 -5.07
N PHE A 52 -6.68 -3.46 -5.07
CA PHE A 52 -5.97 -3.90 -6.28
C PHE A 52 -5.49 -5.34 -6.13
N ARG A 53 -5.51 -6.07 -7.24
CA ARG A 53 -4.82 -7.37 -7.32
C ARG A 53 -3.33 -7.18 -7.64
N VAL A 54 -2.53 -8.00 -6.97
CA VAL A 54 -1.09 -8.16 -7.15
C VAL A 54 -0.74 -9.63 -7.39
N PRO A 55 0.47 -9.96 -7.88
CA PRO A 55 0.91 -11.34 -8.05
C PRO A 55 0.75 -12.17 -6.78
N LYS A 56 0.53 -13.48 -6.96
CA LYS A 56 0.42 -14.42 -5.82
C LYS A 56 1.72 -14.48 -5.03
N ARG A 57 2.84 -14.48 -5.75
CA ARG A 57 4.18 -14.48 -5.19
C ARG A 57 4.60 -13.04 -4.92
N ILE A 58 4.99 -12.76 -3.68
CA ILE A 58 5.19 -11.39 -3.16
C ILE A 58 6.68 -11.07 -2.91
N ASP A 59 7.54 -12.09 -2.94
CA ASP A 59 8.99 -12.04 -2.85
C ASP A 59 9.63 -12.00 -4.25
N THR A 60 9.16 -11.11 -5.11
CA THR A 60 9.65 -10.96 -6.49
C THR A 60 9.67 -9.51 -6.96
N ASP A 61 10.57 -9.21 -7.91
CA ASP A 61 10.59 -7.94 -8.63
C ASP A 61 9.27 -7.69 -9.39
N GLU A 62 8.58 -8.73 -9.85
CA GLU A 62 7.25 -8.60 -10.48
C GLU A 62 6.23 -7.98 -9.51
N HIS A 63 6.23 -8.41 -8.25
CA HIS A 63 5.37 -7.82 -7.22
C HIS A 63 5.74 -6.35 -6.95
N ALA A 64 7.04 -6.05 -6.82
CA ALA A 64 7.51 -4.68 -6.65
C ALA A 64 7.12 -3.77 -7.82
N HIS A 65 7.32 -4.23 -9.06
CA HIS A 65 6.90 -3.51 -10.27
C HIS A 65 5.39 -3.29 -10.33
N ARG A 66 4.60 -4.28 -9.91
CA ARG A 66 3.14 -4.12 -9.83
C ARG A 66 2.74 -3.05 -8.81
N LEU A 67 3.39 -3.02 -7.64
CA LEU A 67 3.17 -1.98 -6.64
C LEU A 67 3.61 -0.60 -7.16
N LEU A 68 4.75 -0.49 -7.86
CA LEU A 68 5.19 0.74 -8.52
C LEU A 68 4.14 1.26 -9.52
N GLU A 69 3.54 0.37 -10.32
CA GLU A 69 2.49 0.73 -11.27
C GLU A 69 1.24 1.28 -10.55
N ILE A 70 0.78 0.61 -9.49
CA ILE A 70 -0.35 1.06 -8.67
C ILE A 70 -0.03 2.41 -8.02
N CYS A 71 1.15 2.53 -7.41
CA CYS A 71 1.61 3.76 -6.76
C CYS A 71 1.62 4.95 -7.71
N ARG A 72 2.14 4.76 -8.93
CA ARG A 72 2.16 5.78 -9.98
C ARG A 72 0.76 6.16 -10.45
N LYS A 73 -0.08 5.18 -10.78
CA LYS A 73 -1.43 5.42 -11.32
C LYS A 73 -2.34 6.11 -10.30
N GLU A 74 -2.28 5.67 -9.05
CA GLU A 74 -3.14 6.19 -7.99
C GLU A 74 -2.56 7.43 -7.30
N ARG A 75 -1.30 7.78 -7.58
CA ARG A 75 -0.54 8.84 -6.90
C ARG A 75 -0.45 8.59 -5.40
N ILE A 76 0.01 7.40 -5.03
CA ILE A 76 0.17 6.98 -3.63
C ILE A 76 1.26 7.82 -2.97
N ASP A 77 0.95 8.38 -1.80
CA ASP A 77 1.91 9.11 -0.99
C ASP A 77 2.76 8.17 -0.13
N VAL A 78 2.13 7.14 0.45
CA VAL A 78 2.76 6.21 1.38
C VAL A 78 2.40 4.77 1.05
N LEU A 79 3.41 3.92 0.89
CA LEU A 79 3.27 2.47 0.77
C LEU A 79 3.65 1.82 2.11
N ILE A 80 2.70 1.10 2.72
CA ILE A 80 2.89 0.34 3.95
C ILE A 80 2.89 -1.15 3.62
N LEU A 81 4.01 -1.82 3.88
CA LEU A 81 4.15 -3.26 3.74
C LEU A 81 3.74 -3.92 5.05
N LEU A 82 2.84 -4.89 5.01
CA LEU A 82 2.32 -5.54 6.22
C LEU A 82 2.88 -6.95 6.44
N VAL A 83 3.75 -7.44 5.56
CA VAL A 83 4.40 -8.76 5.70
C VAL A 83 5.88 -8.68 5.34
N ASP A 84 6.71 -9.40 6.08
CA ASP A 84 8.17 -9.35 5.97
C ASP A 84 8.74 -9.89 4.64
N PRO A 85 8.17 -10.93 4.00
CA PRO A 85 8.72 -11.46 2.75
C PRO A 85 8.77 -10.46 1.58
N GLU A 86 7.99 -9.38 1.63
CA GLU A 86 7.99 -8.33 0.60
C GLU A 86 9.14 -7.32 0.78
N LEU A 87 9.70 -7.21 2.00
CA LEU A 87 10.65 -6.15 2.34
C LEU A 87 11.89 -6.13 1.44
N PRO A 88 12.56 -7.25 1.13
CA PRO A 88 13.80 -7.23 0.36
C PRO A 88 13.60 -6.68 -1.07
N ASP A 89 12.56 -7.13 -1.77
CA ASP A 89 12.30 -6.69 -3.14
C ASP A 89 11.85 -5.24 -3.19
N ILE A 90 11.04 -4.79 -2.24
CA ILE A 90 10.67 -3.37 -2.16
C ILE A 90 11.86 -2.48 -1.81
N ALA A 91 12.79 -2.97 -0.98
CA ALA A 91 14.02 -2.25 -0.66
C ALA A 91 14.92 -2.05 -1.89
N LYS A 92 15.05 -3.05 -2.77
CA LYS A 92 15.80 -2.92 -4.04
C LYS A 92 15.27 -1.78 -4.91
N HIS A 93 13.96 -1.56 -4.92
CA HIS A 93 13.29 -0.55 -5.73
C HIS A 93 12.96 0.75 -4.97
N ARG A 94 13.53 0.97 -3.78
CA ARG A 94 13.26 2.15 -2.92
C ARG A 94 13.36 3.47 -3.69
N ASP A 95 14.43 3.63 -4.46
CA ASP A 95 14.68 4.87 -5.22
C ASP A 95 13.62 5.12 -6.29
N GLU A 96 13.05 4.07 -6.88
CA GLU A 96 12.00 4.21 -7.88
C GLU A 96 10.69 4.71 -7.26
N PHE A 97 10.31 4.17 -6.09
CA PHE A 97 9.18 4.70 -5.32
C PHE A 97 9.40 6.16 -4.94
N GLN A 98 10.59 6.50 -4.44
CA GLN A 98 10.91 7.86 -4.03
C GLN A 98 10.90 8.85 -5.20
N LYS A 99 11.45 8.47 -6.37
CA LYS A 99 11.45 9.31 -7.58
C LYS A 99 10.05 9.65 -8.08
N MET A 100 9.05 8.81 -7.83
CA MET A 100 7.65 9.09 -8.17
C MET A 100 6.84 9.75 -7.05
N GLY A 101 7.47 10.10 -5.93
CA GLY A 101 6.83 10.76 -4.79
C GLY A 101 6.13 9.82 -3.80
N THR A 102 6.36 8.51 -3.90
CA THR A 102 5.85 7.52 -2.93
C THR A 102 6.92 7.21 -1.89
N THR A 103 6.57 7.35 -0.61
CA THR A 103 7.41 6.89 0.50
C THR A 103 7.07 5.43 0.83
N ALA A 104 7.98 4.49 0.56
CA ALA A 104 7.87 3.12 1.03
C ALA A 104 8.33 3.01 2.50
N MET A 105 7.47 2.49 3.37
CA MET A 105 7.72 2.33 4.81
C MET A 105 8.59 1.09 5.08
N ILE A 106 9.89 1.24 4.85
CA ILE A 106 10.93 0.23 5.06
C ILE A 106 12.08 0.83 5.88
N SER A 107 12.72 0.04 6.75
CA SER A 107 13.87 0.51 7.56
C SER A 107 15.04 0.95 6.69
N ARG A 108 15.84 1.88 7.22
CA ARG A 108 17.10 2.30 6.59
C ARG A 108 18.12 1.18 6.60
#